data_AF-A0A349YK14-F1
#
_entry.id   AF-A0A349YK14-F1
#
_cell.length_a   1.000
_cell.length_b   1.000
_cell.length_c   1.000
_cell.angle_alpha   90.00
_cell.angle_beta   90.00
_cell.angle_gamma   90.00
#
_symmetry.space_group_name_H-M   'P 1'
#
loop_
_entity.id
_entity.type
_entity.pdbx_description
1 polymer ?
#
loop_
_entity_poly.entity_id
_entity_poly.type
_entity_poly.pdbx_seq_one_letter_code
_entity_poly.pdbx_strand_id
1 'polypeptide(L)'
;SNVKINGKNSTIPTLCSVNKEQYLDFYKFNYDDGDKQKIIDKLADGNNIIVSSTLKTSLSLKKNDTLSLKLKDDKAVKFKVIGFYDTLESTALMDIDVMKENIGDTYYSTCLVKGTKHTEVDTTTMKEKLAVTSGDKDVQIKTVDEIKDASIESNKQIVSIMQLFSLITLLIAVFGIVNNIIVSYMEKRRIFAVQRSIGMSKFQLVKIALVEALLTGIIGSVLGIAGGNGLLYIAPKIMMSLGLRLVMHITGIQILVCVGGSVLLTILTSIRSAVKTSKAQIIEAIKYE
;
A
#
# COMPACT_ATOMS: atom_id res chain seq x y z
N SER A 1 -22.00 1.28 -13.55
CA SER A 1 -21.66 1.09 -14.97
C SER A 1 -20.77 2.21 -15.47
N ASN A 2 -19.92 1.93 -16.47
CA ASN A 2 -19.03 2.92 -17.09
C ASN A 2 -19.85 3.98 -17.84
N VAL A 3 -19.69 5.25 -17.47
CA VAL A 3 -20.38 6.40 -18.09
C VAL A 3 -19.41 7.16 -18.97
N LYS A 4 -19.74 7.36 -20.26
CA LYS A 4 -18.88 8.10 -21.19
C LYS A 4 -19.03 9.60 -20.97
N ILE A 5 -17.91 10.32 -20.96
CA ILE A 5 -17.91 11.78 -20.94
C ILE A 5 -17.99 12.28 -22.37
N ASN A 6 -19.01 13.06 -22.71
CA ASN A 6 -19.15 13.64 -24.03
C ASN A 6 -18.04 14.69 -24.27
N GLY A 7 -17.33 14.59 -25.39
CA GLY A 7 -16.23 15.51 -25.75
C GLY A 7 -14.86 15.19 -25.14
N LYS A 8 -14.71 14.13 -24.34
CA LYS A 8 -13.41 13.59 -23.91
C LYS A 8 -13.35 12.09 -24.19
N ASN A 9 -12.20 11.54 -24.56
CA ASN A 9 -12.02 10.10 -24.76
C ASN A 9 -11.90 9.33 -23.43
N SER A 10 -12.64 9.78 -22.41
CA SER A 10 -12.51 9.33 -21.02
C SER A 10 -13.87 8.91 -20.47
N THR A 11 -13.86 7.91 -19.60
CA THR A 11 -15.06 7.37 -18.96
C THR A 11 -14.98 7.53 -17.45
N ILE A 12 -16.14 7.67 -16.81
CA ILE A 12 -16.28 7.52 -15.36
C ILE A 12 -16.63 6.05 -15.12
N PRO A 13 -15.75 5.25 -14.51
CA PRO A 13 -15.98 3.81 -14.36
C PRO A 13 -17.21 3.48 -13.53
N THR A 14 -17.44 4.25 -12.47
CA THR A 14 -18.51 3.99 -11.53
C THR A 14 -19.25 5.27 -11.19
N LEU A 15 -20.56 5.26 -11.45
CA LEU A 15 -21.49 6.31 -11.06
C LEU A 15 -22.40 5.76 -9.96
N CYS A 16 -22.45 6.43 -8.82
CA CYS A 16 -23.27 6.04 -7.68
C CYS A 16 -24.31 7.12 -7.38
N SER A 17 -25.50 6.70 -6.98
CA SER A 17 -26.49 7.58 -6.37
C SER A 17 -26.36 7.59 -4.86
N VAL A 18 -26.72 8.72 -4.24
CA VAL A 18 -26.76 8.86 -2.78
C VAL A 18 -28.11 9.41 -2.34
N ASN A 19 -28.57 8.95 -1.18
CA ASN A 19 -29.72 9.55 -0.51
C ASN A 19 -29.21 10.58 0.51
N LYS A 20 -29.58 11.85 0.32
CA LYS A 20 -29.09 12.98 1.12
C LYS A 20 -29.26 12.80 2.64
N GLU A 21 -30.34 12.16 3.08
CA GLU A 21 -30.70 12.07 4.50
C GLU A 21 -29.88 11.00 5.23
N GLN A 22 -29.57 9.90 4.54
CA GLN A 22 -28.99 8.71 5.15
C GLN A 22 -27.53 8.48 4.75
N TYR A 23 -27.03 9.11 3.69
CA TYR A 23 -25.70 8.81 3.16
C TYR A 23 -24.56 9.06 4.17
N LEU A 24 -24.64 10.16 4.92
CA LEU A 24 -23.62 10.53 5.92
C LEU A 24 -23.64 9.65 7.18
N ASP A 25 -24.72 8.88 7.40
CA ASP A 25 -24.79 7.90 8.50
C ASP A 25 -23.92 6.67 8.25
N PHE A 26 -23.65 6.36 6.99
CA PHE A 26 -22.88 5.19 6.56
C PHE A 26 -21.50 5.55 6.04
N TYR A 27 -21.36 6.64 5.28
CA TYR A 27 -20.10 7.04 4.67
C TYR A 27 -19.52 8.30 5.30
N LYS A 28 -18.29 8.18 5.80
CA LYS A 28 -17.54 9.28 6.44
C LYS A 28 -16.33 9.71 5.62
N PHE A 29 -16.49 9.89 4.31
CA PHE A 29 -15.41 10.39 3.46
C PHE A 29 -14.97 11.81 3.87
N ASN A 30 -13.72 12.14 3.54
CA ASN A 30 -13.23 13.51 3.62
C ASN A 30 -13.54 14.23 2.32
N TYR A 31 -14.05 15.45 2.43
CA TYR A 31 -14.43 16.31 1.31
C TYR A 31 -13.53 17.55 1.34
N ASP A 32 -13.18 18.07 0.17
CA ASP A 32 -12.31 19.24 0.05
C ASP A 32 -12.94 20.51 0.67
N ASP A 33 -14.27 20.61 0.68
CA ASP A 33 -15.02 21.70 1.33
C ASP A 33 -15.48 21.25 2.72
N GLY A 34 -15.12 22.03 3.75
CA GLY A 34 -15.23 21.64 5.16
C GLY A 34 -16.64 21.41 5.75
N ASP A 35 -17.70 21.48 4.95
CA ASP A 35 -19.07 21.24 5.40
C ASP A 35 -19.73 20.11 4.57
N LYS A 36 -19.68 18.90 5.13
CA LYS A 36 -20.17 17.67 4.49
C LYS A 36 -21.67 17.72 4.21
N GLN A 37 -22.45 18.27 5.14
CA GLN A 37 -23.90 18.36 5.02
C GLN A 37 -24.28 19.28 3.85
N LYS A 38 -23.68 20.48 3.80
CA LYS A 38 -23.97 21.47 2.74
C LYS A 38 -23.63 20.98 1.34
N ILE A 39 -22.59 20.16 1.17
CA ILE A 39 -22.23 19.62 -0.16
C ILE A 39 -23.25 18.59 -0.61
N ILE A 40 -23.72 17.74 0.31
CA ILE A 40 -24.73 16.71 0.03
C ILE A 40 -26.09 17.37 -0.23
N ASP A 41 -26.47 18.40 0.53
CA ASP A 41 -27.71 19.14 0.28
C ASP A 41 -27.70 19.79 -1.11
N LYS A 42 -26.59 20.41 -1.49
CA LYS A 42 -26.41 20.97 -2.84
C LYS A 42 -26.42 19.93 -3.94
N LEU A 43 -26.15 18.65 -3.64
CA LEU A 43 -26.20 17.60 -4.64
C LEU A 43 -27.62 17.36 -5.15
N ALA A 44 -28.63 17.56 -4.29
CA ALA A 44 -30.04 17.42 -4.63
C ALA A 44 -30.60 18.63 -5.43
N ASP A 45 -29.93 19.78 -5.37
CA ASP A 45 -30.37 21.02 -6.06
C ASP A 45 -29.96 21.02 -7.54
N GLY A 46 -30.60 20.16 -8.33
CA GLY A 46 -30.44 20.06 -9.79
C GLY A 46 -29.34 19.09 -10.23
N ASN A 47 -28.85 19.25 -11.47
CA ASN A 47 -27.86 18.35 -12.07
C ASN A 47 -26.44 18.60 -11.52
N ASN A 48 -26.21 18.26 -10.26
CA ASN A 48 -24.91 18.38 -9.60
C ASN A 48 -24.25 17.01 -9.44
N ILE A 49 -22.91 17.01 -9.40
CA ILE A 49 -22.12 15.80 -9.22
C ILE A 49 -20.92 16.08 -8.30
N ILE A 50 -20.64 15.15 -7.40
CA ILE A 50 -19.40 15.14 -6.60
C ILE A 50 -18.48 14.07 -7.21
N VAL A 51 -17.22 14.41 -7.41
CA VAL A 51 -16.27 13.56 -8.14
C VAL A 51 -15.14 13.12 -7.21
N SER A 52 -14.62 11.90 -7.35
CA SER A 52 -13.49 11.46 -6.54
C SER A 52 -12.22 12.28 -6.81
N SER A 53 -11.36 12.41 -5.80
CA SER A 53 -10.03 13.05 -5.93
C SER A 53 -9.16 12.39 -7.02
N THR A 54 -9.34 11.09 -7.27
CA THR A 54 -8.70 10.36 -8.37
C THR A 54 -9.12 10.89 -9.74
N LEU A 55 -10.42 11.04 -9.97
CA LEU A 55 -10.96 11.59 -11.23
C LEU A 55 -10.64 13.08 -11.39
N LYS A 56 -10.63 13.85 -10.30
CA LYS A 56 -10.18 15.25 -10.31
C LYS A 56 -8.79 15.38 -10.93
N THR A 57 -7.85 14.55 -10.48
CA THR A 57 -6.45 14.57 -10.94
C THR A 57 -6.33 14.08 -12.38
N SER A 58 -6.94 12.94 -12.69
CA SER A 58 -6.88 12.33 -14.03
C SER A 58 -7.49 13.21 -15.12
N LEU A 59 -8.64 13.84 -14.84
CA LEU A 59 -9.37 14.68 -15.80
C LEU A 59 -9.04 16.18 -15.67
N SER A 60 -8.16 16.55 -14.74
CA SER A 60 -7.79 17.94 -14.39
C SER A 60 -9.00 18.83 -14.12
N LEU A 61 -9.98 18.33 -13.37
CA LEU A 61 -11.25 19.02 -13.10
C LEU A 61 -11.10 20.06 -11.98
N LYS A 62 -11.82 21.18 -12.14
CA LYS A 62 -11.97 22.23 -11.13
C LYS A 62 -13.40 22.27 -10.63
N LYS A 63 -13.57 22.87 -9.45
CA LYS A 63 -14.90 23.14 -8.89
C LYS A 63 -15.66 24.09 -9.83
N ASN A 64 -16.95 23.84 -10.00
CA ASN A 64 -17.85 24.48 -10.97
C ASN A 64 -17.64 24.13 -12.44
N ASP A 65 -16.73 23.21 -12.78
CA ASP A 65 -16.64 22.69 -14.14
C ASP A 65 -17.93 21.93 -14.50
N THR A 66 -18.30 21.96 -15.79
CA THR A 66 -19.46 21.25 -16.30
C THR A 66 -19.02 20.00 -17.05
N LEU A 67 -19.49 18.83 -16.60
CA LEU A 67 -19.27 17.54 -17.24
C LEU A 67 -20.52 17.14 -18.01
N SER A 68 -20.38 16.88 -19.30
CA SER A 68 -21.46 16.30 -20.10
C SER A 68 -21.34 14.78 -20.05
N LEU A 69 -22.29 14.10 -19.40
CA LEU A 69 -22.30 12.65 -19.26
C LEU A 69 -23.30 12.04 -20.24
N LYS A 70 -22.87 11.03 -21.00
CA LYS A 70 -23.76 10.20 -21.82
C LYS A 70 -24.33 9.09 -20.94
N LEU A 71 -25.60 9.22 -20.59
CA LEU A 71 -26.33 8.23 -19.80
C LEU A 71 -27.04 7.22 -20.72
N LYS A 72 -27.94 6.42 -20.17
CA LYS A 72 -28.81 5.51 -20.92
C LYS A 72 -29.58 6.33 -21.99
N ASP A 73 -29.72 5.78 -23.19
CA ASP A 73 -30.24 6.43 -24.41
C ASP A 73 -29.32 7.43 -25.14
N ASP A 74 -28.01 7.46 -24.83
CA ASP A 74 -27.00 8.30 -25.53
C ASP A 74 -27.28 9.82 -25.44
N LYS A 75 -28.24 10.22 -24.59
CA LYS A 75 -28.52 11.61 -24.24
C LYS A 75 -27.40 12.16 -23.36
N ALA A 76 -26.80 13.26 -23.80
CA ALA A 76 -25.78 13.98 -23.05
C ALA A 76 -26.45 14.95 -22.07
N VAL A 77 -26.37 14.65 -20.78
CA VAL A 77 -26.85 15.53 -19.71
C VAL A 77 -25.67 16.27 -19.09
N LYS A 78 -25.82 17.56 -18.86
CA LYS A 78 -24.78 18.41 -18.27
C LYS A 78 -24.90 18.42 -16.75
N PHE A 79 -23.82 18.06 -16.08
CA PHE A 79 -23.68 18.07 -14.63
C PHE A 79 -22.62 19.07 -14.19
N LYS A 80 -22.88 19.79 -13.11
CA LYS A 80 -21.91 20.71 -12.50
C LYS A 80 -21.15 20.02 -11.37
N VAL A 81 -19.82 20.11 -11.41
CA VAL A 81 -18.94 19.56 -10.37
C VAL A 81 -18.97 20.48 -9.15
N ILE A 82 -19.61 20.04 -8.08
CA ILE A 82 -19.80 20.87 -6.86
C ILE A 82 -18.71 20.65 -5.81
N GLY A 83 -18.03 19.50 -5.85
CA GLY A 83 -17.00 19.17 -4.87
C GLY A 83 -16.26 17.87 -5.18
N PHE A 84 -15.27 17.60 -4.35
CA PHE A 84 -14.43 16.40 -4.44
C PHE A 84 -14.36 15.67 -3.11
N TYR A 85 -14.24 14.35 -3.17
CA TYR A 85 -14.08 13.49 -1.99
C TYR A 85 -12.95 12.49 -2.13
N ASP A 86 -12.36 12.16 -0.99
CA ASP A 86 -11.20 11.30 -0.92
C ASP A 86 -11.59 9.82 -0.96
N THR A 87 -11.30 9.20 -2.10
CA THR A 87 -11.33 7.75 -2.31
C THR A 87 -10.25 7.36 -3.31
N LEU A 88 -9.80 6.11 -3.26
CA LEU A 88 -8.89 5.53 -4.26
C LEU A 88 -9.61 5.22 -5.58
N GLU A 89 -10.93 5.04 -5.53
CA GLU A 89 -11.71 4.63 -6.68
C GLU A 89 -12.05 5.82 -7.59
N SER A 90 -12.11 5.55 -8.90
CA SER A 90 -12.59 6.52 -9.89
C SER A 90 -14.12 6.52 -9.92
N THR A 91 -14.72 7.20 -8.95
CA THR A 91 -16.17 7.21 -8.70
C THR A 91 -16.73 8.64 -8.72
N ALA A 92 -18.00 8.76 -9.11
CA ALA A 92 -18.74 10.01 -9.00
C ALA A 92 -20.09 9.75 -8.33
N LEU A 93 -20.52 10.71 -7.50
CA LEU A 93 -21.76 10.67 -6.73
C LEU A 93 -22.76 11.68 -7.30
N MET A 94 -23.99 11.24 -7.51
CA MET A 94 -25.14 12.09 -7.83
C MET A 94 -26.29 11.81 -6.88
N ASP A 95 -27.28 12.70 -6.83
CA ASP A 95 -28.49 12.44 -6.07
C ASP A 95 -29.31 11.31 -6.71
N ILE A 96 -30.01 10.54 -5.86
CA ILE A 96 -30.80 9.40 -6.32
C ILE A 96 -31.99 9.78 -7.20
N ASP A 97 -32.63 10.93 -6.95
CA ASP A 97 -33.77 11.38 -7.73
C ASP A 97 -33.30 11.85 -9.10
N VAL A 98 -32.15 12.54 -9.15
CA VAL A 98 -31.48 12.91 -10.40
C VAL A 98 -31.09 11.67 -11.21
N MET A 99 -30.63 10.60 -10.55
CA MET A 99 -30.31 9.34 -11.24
C MET A 99 -31.55 8.67 -11.81
N LYS A 100 -32.67 8.64 -11.07
CA LYS A 100 -33.95 8.07 -11.52
C LYS A 100 -34.51 8.82 -12.72
N GLU A 101 -34.47 10.15 -12.68
CA GLU A 101 -34.98 11.00 -13.76
C GLU A 101 -34.17 10.84 -15.06
N ASN A 102 -32.85 10.70 -14.96
CA ASN A 102 -31.95 10.68 -16.13
C ASN A 102 -31.60 9.28 -16.67
N ILE A 103 -31.67 8.22 -15.84
CA ILE A 103 -31.31 6.84 -16.24
C ILE A 103 -32.55 5.94 -16.34
N GLY A 104 -33.64 6.25 -15.64
CA GLY A 104 -34.87 5.45 -15.63
C GLY A 104 -34.73 4.08 -14.95
N ASP A 105 -33.59 3.80 -14.29
CA ASP A 105 -33.42 2.58 -13.50
C ASP A 105 -34.09 2.76 -12.14
N THR A 106 -35.15 1.97 -11.90
CA THR A 106 -35.92 1.96 -10.64
C THR A 106 -35.36 1.01 -9.58
N TYR A 107 -34.30 0.28 -9.91
CA TYR A 107 -33.74 -0.78 -9.06
C TYR A 107 -32.58 -0.26 -8.20
N TYR A 108 -32.63 -0.57 -6.90
CA TYR A 108 -31.52 -0.32 -5.99
C TYR A 108 -30.50 -1.44 -6.10
N SER A 109 -29.27 -1.11 -6.52
CA SER A 109 -28.18 -2.10 -6.62
C SER A 109 -27.53 -2.42 -5.26
N THR A 110 -27.73 -1.57 -4.25
CA THR A 110 -27.16 -1.75 -2.91
C THR A 110 -28.05 -1.07 -1.89
N CYS A 111 -28.36 -1.77 -0.80
CA CYS A 111 -29.08 -1.23 0.35
C CYS A 111 -28.18 -1.38 1.58
N LEU A 112 -28.03 -0.29 2.34
CA LEU A 112 -27.27 -0.28 3.58
C LEU A 112 -28.23 -0.23 4.76
N VAL A 113 -28.03 -1.13 5.73
CA VAL A 113 -28.90 -1.25 6.90
C VAL A 113 -28.05 -1.00 8.14
N LYS A 114 -28.52 -0.08 9.00
CA LYS A 114 -27.87 0.24 10.28
C LYS A 114 -28.69 -0.35 11.42
N GLY A 115 -28.06 -1.17 12.26
CA GLY A 115 -28.67 -1.66 13.49
C GLY A 115 -28.86 -0.50 14.48
N THR A 116 -30.06 -0.37 15.06
CA THR A 116 -30.42 0.69 16.02
C THR A 116 -30.02 0.40 17.47
N LYS A 117 -29.56 -0.82 17.79
CA LYS A 117 -29.06 -1.18 19.12
C LYS A 117 -27.59 -1.59 19.05
N HIS A 118 -26.78 -1.02 19.94
CA HIS A 118 -25.37 -1.36 20.17
C HIS A 118 -25.15 -2.72 20.86
N THR A 119 -26.21 -3.42 21.26
CA THR A 119 -26.06 -4.84 21.56
C THR A 119 -25.70 -5.56 20.29
N GLU A 120 -24.80 -6.55 20.37
CA GLU A 120 -24.57 -7.56 19.33
C GLU A 120 -25.93 -8.15 18.91
N VAL A 121 -26.62 -7.48 18.02
CA VAL A 121 -27.63 -8.13 17.21
C VAL A 121 -26.80 -9.04 16.35
N ASP A 122 -26.80 -10.32 16.73
CA ASP A 122 -26.11 -11.38 16.02
C ASP A 122 -26.31 -11.16 14.52
N THR A 123 -25.23 -10.74 13.86
CA THR A 123 -25.23 -10.36 12.45
C THR A 123 -25.75 -11.50 11.58
N THR A 124 -25.63 -12.73 12.09
CA THR A 124 -26.18 -13.97 11.52
C THR A 124 -27.71 -13.96 11.57
N THR A 125 -28.32 -13.71 12.72
CA THR A 125 -29.78 -13.58 12.87
C THR A 125 -30.37 -12.46 12.01
N MET A 126 -29.66 -11.33 11.86
CA MET A 126 -30.09 -10.23 10.97
C MET A 126 -29.99 -10.62 9.50
N LYS A 127 -28.91 -11.29 9.09
CA LYS A 127 -28.75 -11.83 7.73
C LYS A 127 -29.85 -12.82 7.39
N GLU A 128 -30.17 -13.74 8.29
CA GLU A 128 -31.22 -14.74 8.09
C GLU A 128 -32.59 -14.09 7.94
N LYS A 129 -32.94 -13.13 8.82
CA LYS A 129 -34.20 -12.39 8.71
C LYS A 129 -34.29 -11.58 7.42
N LEU A 130 -33.18 -10.95 7.01
CA LEU A 130 -33.13 -10.18 5.77
C LEU A 130 -33.22 -11.09 4.55
N ALA A 131 -32.55 -12.25 4.55
CA ALA A 131 -32.61 -13.25 3.48
C ALA A 131 -34.03 -13.82 3.30
N VAL A 132 -34.73 -14.08 4.40
CA VAL A 132 -36.12 -14.53 4.39
C VAL A 132 -37.07 -13.43 3.92
N THR A 133 -36.84 -12.18 4.31
CA THR A 133 -37.69 -11.04 3.94
C THR A 133 -37.48 -10.61 2.48
N SER A 134 -36.26 -10.74 1.95
CA SER A 134 -35.96 -10.41 0.56
C SER A 134 -36.57 -11.40 -0.43
N GLY A 135 -36.82 -12.66 -0.03
CA GLY A 135 -37.48 -13.69 -0.84
C GLY A 135 -36.72 -14.13 -2.11
N ASP A 136 -35.63 -13.44 -2.43
CA ASP A 136 -34.83 -13.57 -3.65
C ASP A 136 -33.45 -14.15 -3.31
N LYS A 137 -33.04 -15.20 -4.05
CA LYS A 137 -31.77 -15.93 -3.81
C LYS A 137 -30.55 -15.17 -4.34
N ASP A 138 -30.75 -14.14 -5.16
CA ASP A 138 -29.67 -13.37 -5.76
C ASP A 138 -29.18 -12.20 -4.88
N VAL A 139 -29.82 -11.97 -3.72
CA VAL A 139 -29.42 -10.90 -2.78
C VAL A 139 -28.26 -11.38 -1.89
N GLN A 140 -27.07 -10.84 -2.13
CA GLN A 140 -25.91 -11.07 -1.25
C GLN A 140 -25.95 -10.13 -0.05
N ILE A 141 -26.16 -10.70 1.15
CA ILE A 141 -26.14 -9.94 2.39
C ILE A 141 -24.76 -10.12 3.05
N LYS A 142 -23.97 -9.04 3.04
CA LYS A 142 -22.63 -9.02 3.63
C LYS A 142 -22.56 -7.98 4.75
N THR A 143 -21.84 -8.29 5.81
CA THR A 143 -21.53 -7.29 6.84
C THR A 143 -20.39 -6.39 6.38
N VAL A 144 -20.28 -5.20 6.99
CA VAL A 144 -19.15 -4.30 6.74
C VAL A 144 -17.83 -4.97 7.09
N ASP A 145 -17.81 -5.77 8.16
CA ASP A 145 -16.61 -6.53 8.56
C ASP A 145 -16.22 -7.58 7.52
N GLU A 146 -17.16 -8.31 6.92
CA GLU A 146 -16.85 -9.26 5.84
C GLU A 146 -16.32 -8.57 4.58
N ILE A 147 -16.90 -7.42 4.21
CA ILE A 147 -16.41 -6.64 3.07
C ILE A 147 -14.99 -6.13 3.34
N LYS A 148 -14.74 -5.68 4.58
CA LYS A 148 -13.43 -5.23 5.04
C LYS A 148 -12.43 -6.38 5.03
N ASP A 149 -12.78 -7.55 5.58
CA ASP A 149 -11.91 -8.72 5.64
C ASP A 149 -11.58 -9.25 4.25
N ALA A 150 -12.56 -9.34 3.35
CA ALA A 150 -12.34 -9.70 1.95
C ALA A 150 -11.39 -8.73 1.23
N SER A 151 -11.52 -7.43 1.52
CA SER A 151 -10.62 -6.40 0.97
C SER A 151 -9.22 -6.48 1.57
N ILE A 152 -9.09 -6.75 2.87
CA ILE A 152 -7.80 -6.96 3.54
C ILE A 152 -7.12 -8.21 2.98
N GLU A 153 -7.85 -9.30 2.77
CA GLU A 153 -7.31 -10.56 2.26
C GLU A 153 -6.81 -10.41 0.81
N SER A 154 -7.58 -9.76 -0.05
CA SER A 154 -7.16 -9.44 -1.42
C SER A 154 -5.87 -8.61 -1.45
N ASN A 155 -5.79 -7.59 -0.58
CA ASN A 155 -4.58 -6.77 -0.46
C ASN A 155 -3.41 -7.56 0.14
N LYS A 156 -3.67 -8.45 1.10
CA LYS A 156 -2.66 -9.28 1.74
C LYS A 156 -1.99 -10.22 0.74
N GLN A 157 -2.71 -10.73 -0.26
CA GLN A 157 -2.10 -11.54 -1.32
C GLN A 157 -1.06 -10.77 -2.13
N ILE A 158 -1.40 -9.55 -2.58
CA ILE A 158 -0.48 -8.67 -3.32
C ILE A 158 0.75 -8.33 -2.45
N VAL A 159 0.53 -7.96 -1.19
CA VAL A 159 1.62 -7.66 -0.24
C VAL A 159 2.49 -8.89 0.02
N SER A 160 1.92 -10.09 0.13
CA SER A 160 2.67 -11.33 0.37
C SER A 160 3.59 -11.67 -0.80
N ILE A 161 3.15 -11.44 -2.05
CA ILE A 161 3.99 -11.61 -3.23
C ILE A 161 5.16 -10.62 -3.20
N MET A 162 4.92 -9.35 -2.86
CA MET A 162 5.98 -8.35 -2.70
C MET A 162 6.97 -8.73 -1.58
N GLN A 163 6.48 -9.31 -0.48
CA GLN A 163 7.31 -9.82 0.62
C GLN A 163 8.18 -10.98 0.17
N LEU A 164 7.67 -11.88 -0.68
CA LEU A 164 8.46 -12.97 -1.25
C LEU A 164 9.61 -12.43 -2.10
N PHE A 165 9.34 -11.46 -2.98
CA PHE A 165 10.41 -10.79 -3.74
C PHE A 165 11.44 -10.12 -2.82
N SER A 166 10.98 -9.45 -1.77
CA SER A 166 11.86 -8.82 -0.78
C SER A 166 12.77 -9.84 -0.09
N LEU A 167 12.23 -11.02 0.25
CA LEU A 167 13.01 -12.12 0.83
C LEU A 167 14.06 -12.66 -0.15
N ILE A 168 13.71 -12.83 -1.43
CA ILE A 168 14.65 -13.26 -2.46
C ILE A 168 15.77 -12.24 -2.62
N THR A 169 15.44 -10.94 -2.70
CA THR A 169 16.43 -9.86 -2.76
C THR A 169 17.36 -9.87 -1.54
N LEU A 170 16.80 -10.10 -0.35
CA LEU A 170 17.59 -10.22 0.88
C LEU A 170 18.58 -11.40 0.79
N LEU A 171 18.14 -12.57 0.30
CA LEU A 171 19.01 -13.73 0.11
C LEU A 171 20.15 -13.43 -0.88
N ILE A 172 19.83 -12.81 -2.01
CA ILE A 172 20.84 -12.40 -3.02
C ILE A 172 21.87 -11.45 -2.38
N ALA A 173 21.40 -10.47 -1.60
CA ALA A 173 22.28 -9.54 -0.89
C ALA A 173 23.20 -10.27 0.10
N VAL A 174 22.67 -11.23 0.88
CA VAL A 174 23.46 -12.05 1.82
C VAL A 174 24.54 -12.83 1.07
N PHE A 175 24.21 -13.46 -0.05
CA PHE A 175 25.20 -14.17 -0.87
C PHE A 175 26.29 -13.23 -1.39
N GLY A 176 25.90 -12.03 -1.84
CA GLY A 176 26.85 -11.00 -2.26
C GLY A 176 27.82 -10.60 -1.15
N ILE A 177 27.31 -10.37 0.07
CA ILE A 177 28.12 -10.04 1.26
C ILE A 177 29.08 -11.18 1.58
N VAL A 178 28.59 -12.42 1.65
CA VAL A 178 29.42 -13.59 1.97
C VAL A 178 30.53 -13.76 0.93
N ASN A 179 30.20 -13.64 -0.36
CA ASN A 179 31.19 -13.75 -1.43
C ASN A 179 32.25 -12.65 -1.34
N ASN A 180 31.84 -11.41 -1.09
CA ASN A 180 32.76 -10.29 -0.93
C ASN A 180 33.71 -10.48 0.26
N ILE A 181 33.19 -10.94 1.41
CA ILE A 181 34.02 -11.23 2.59
C ILE A 181 35.04 -12.34 2.27
N ILE A 182 34.64 -13.41 1.59
CA ILE A 182 35.56 -14.49 1.22
C ILE A 182 36.72 -13.95 0.38
N VAL A 183 36.43 -13.16 -0.66
CA VAL A 183 37.44 -12.56 -1.54
C VAL A 183 38.37 -11.62 -0.75
N SER A 184 37.81 -10.72 0.06
CA SER A 184 38.58 -9.80 0.90
C SER A 184 39.55 -10.53 1.84
N TYR A 185 39.13 -11.66 2.40
CA TYR A 185 40.00 -12.49 3.24
C TYR A 185 41.10 -13.19 2.45
N MET A 186 40.81 -13.66 1.24
CA MET A 186 41.83 -14.28 0.38
C MET A 186 42.93 -13.28 0.02
N GLU A 187 42.57 -12.04 -0.31
CA GLU A 187 43.53 -10.96 -0.61
C GLU A 187 44.37 -10.58 0.62
N LYS A 188 43.74 -10.47 1.79
CA LYS A 188 44.42 -10.08 3.04
C LYS A 188 45.19 -11.24 3.70
N ARG A 189 45.06 -12.47 3.21
CA ARG A 189 45.66 -13.68 3.81
C ARG A 189 47.17 -13.55 4.02
N ARG A 190 47.89 -13.07 3.00
CA ARG A 190 49.36 -12.90 3.07
C ARG A 190 49.76 -11.85 4.11
N ILE A 191 49.00 -10.77 4.20
CA ILE A 191 49.22 -9.67 5.15
C ILE A 191 49.04 -10.18 6.58
N PHE A 192 47.97 -10.92 6.86
CA PHE A 192 47.74 -11.50 8.17
C PHE A 192 48.77 -12.57 8.55
N ALA A 193 49.29 -13.33 7.58
CA ALA A 193 50.37 -14.27 7.83
C ALA A 193 51.65 -13.56 8.29
N VAL A 194 52.05 -12.47 7.61
CA VAL A 194 53.22 -11.67 8.00
C VAL A 194 53.02 -11.03 9.38
N GLN A 195 51.85 -10.48 9.67
CA GLN A 195 51.58 -9.89 10.99
C GLN A 195 51.59 -10.94 12.11
N ARG A 196 51.18 -12.18 11.84
CA ARG A 196 51.31 -13.29 12.81
C ARG A 196 52.77 -13.64 13.08
N SER A 197 53.65 -13.56 12.08
CA SER A 197 55.09 -13.77 12.28
C SER A 197 55.73 -12.71 13.18
N ILE A 198 55.12 -11.53 13.30
CA ILE A 198 55.58 -10.42 14.17
C ILE A 198 54.86 -10.45 15.54
N GLY A 199 53.97 -11.44 15.78
CA GLY A 199 53.36 -11.70 17.10
C GLY A 199 51.86 -11.36 17.22
N MET A 200 51.16 -11.07 16.13
CA MET A 200 49.72 -10.76 16.17
C MET A 200 48.88 -11.96 16.67
N SER A 201 48.02 -11.72 17.66
CA SER A 201 47.19 -12.77 18.27
C SER A 201 45.93 -13.09 17.45
N LYS A 202 45.37 -14.30 17.63
CA LYS A 202 44.10 -14.72 17.00
C LYS A 202 42.93 -13.79 17.38
N PHE A 203 42.93 -13.29 18.61
CA PHE A 203 41.91 -12.34 19.09
C PHE A 203 42.02 -10.98 18.41
N GLN A 204 43.23 -10.49 18.13
CA GLN A 204 43.41 -9.25 17.37
C GLN A 204 42.89 -9.38 15.94
N LEU A 205 43.07 -10.54 15.29
CA LEU A 205 42.53 -10.81 13.96
C LEU A 205 41.00 -10.77 13.94
N VAL A 206 40.36 -11.45 14.89
CA VAL A 206 38.89 -11.45 15.03
C VAL A 206 38.37 -10.06 15.38
N LYS A 207 39.07 -9.29 16.21
CA LYS A 207 38.69 -7.91 16.57
C LYS A 207 38.69 -6.98 15.35
N ILE A 208 39.72 -7.06 14.50
CA ILE A 208 39.79 -6.27 13.27
C ILE A 208 38.63 -6.64 12.33
N ALA A 209 38.37 -7.94 12.16
CA ALA A 209 37.26 -8.43 11.34
C ALA A 209 35.88 -7.96 11.83
N LEU A 210 35.69 -7.90 13.15
CA LEU A 210 34.47 -7.40 13.77
C LEU A 210 34.29 -5.90 13.55
N VAL A 211 35.36 -5.11 13.69
CA VAL A 211 35.32 -3.67 13.44
C VAL A 211 35.01 -3.38 11.97
N GLU A 212 35.65 -4.11 11.05
CA GLU A 212 35.37 -3.99 9.61
C GLU A 212 33.91 -4.33 9.28
N ALA A 213 33.38 -5.42 9.86
CA ALA A 213 32.00 -5.83 9.70
C ALA A 213 31.00 -4.81 10.28
N LEU A 214 31.29 -4.25 11.47
CA LEU A 214 30.49 -3.22 12.09
C LEU A 214 30.43 -1.95 11.24
N LEU A 215 31.57 -1.46 10.77
CA LEU A 215 31.64 -0.27 9.91
C LEU A 215 30.90 -0.49 8.61
N THR A 216 31.11 -1.64 7.96
CA THR A 216 30.43 -1.98 6.70
C THR A 216 28.92 -2.09 6.90
N GLY A 217 28.48 -2.73 7.99
CA GLY A 217 27.07 -2.85 8.35
C GLY A 217 26.41 -1.50 8.63
N ILE A 218 27.09 -0.60 9.36
CA ILE A 218 26.59 0.75 9.64
C ILE A 218 26.48 1.57 8.35
N ILE A 219 27.54 1.61 7.53
CA ILE A 219 27.56 2.35 6.27
C ILE A 219 26.47 1.83 5.33
N GLY A 220 26.36 0.51 5.17
CA GLY A 220 25.31 -0.12 4.37
C GLY A 220 23.91 0.21 4.88
N SER A 221 23.72 0.25 6.20
CA SER A 221 22.43 0.62 6.81
C SER A 221 22.05 2.07 6.55
N VAL A 222 23.01 3.00 6.71
CA VAL A 222 22.78 4.43 6.43
C VAL A 222 22.42 4.64 4.97
N LEU A 223 23.17 4.03 4.04
CA LEU A 223 22.88 4.14 2.61
C LEU A 223 21.54 3.48 2.24
N GLY A 224 21.24 2.32 2.82
CA GLY A 224 19.97 1.62 2.61
C GLY A 224 18.77 2.43 3.11
N ILE A 225 18.87 3.04 4.30
CA ILE A 225 17.84 3.92 4.84
C ILE A 225 17.67 5.15 3.96
N ALA A 226 18.76 5.80 3.56
CA ALA A 226 18.70 7.00 2.72
C ALA A 226 18.03 6.69 1.37
N GLY A 227 18.44 5.61 0.71
CA GLY A 227 17.82 5.17 -0.55
C GLY A 227 16.37 4.76 -0.39
N GLY A 228 16.04 4.01 0.67
CA GLY A 228 14.68 3.59 0.99
C GLY A 228 13.74 4.75 1.28
N ASN A 229 14.18 5.75 2.06
CA ASN A 229 13.42 6.97 2.31
C ASN A 229 13.26 7.82 1.04
N GLY A 230 14.29 7.88 0.19
CA GLY A 230 14.20 8.53 -1.12
C GLY A 230 13.11 7.90 -1.99
N LEU A 231 13.09 6.56 -2.08
CA LEU A 231 12.04 5.84 -2.79
C LEU A 231 10.66 6.06 -2.13
N LEU A 232 10.59 6.08 -0.80
CA LEU A 232 9.35 6.32 -0.07
C LEU A 232 8.75 7.70 -0.38
N TYR A 233 9.59 8.70 -0.60
CA TYR A 233 9.14 10.04 -0.94
C TYR A 233 8.68 10.17 -2.39
N ILE A 234 9.31 9.43 -3.31
CA ILE A 234 9.05 9.51 -4.75
C ILE A 234 7.89 8.60 -5.17
N ALA A 235 7.80 7.38 -4.62
CA ALA A 235 6.82 6.38 -5.03
C ALA A 235 5.35 6.86 -4.91
N PRO A 236 4.91 7.54 -3.84
CA PRO A 236 3.55 8.07 -3.76
C PRO A 236 3.26 9.13 -4.82
N LYS A 237 4.27 9.92 -5.21
CA LYS A 237 4.11 10.95 -6.27
C LYS A 237 3.90 10.31 -7.63
N ILE A 238 4.66 9.25 -7.94
CA ILE A 238 4.48 8.47 -9.16
C ILE A 238 3.09 7.81 -9.15
N MET A 239 2.69 7.23 -8.02
CA MET A 239 1.38 6.58 -7.89
C MET A 239 0.22 7.57 -7.99
N MET A 240 0.38 8.79 -7.47
CA MET A 240 -0.59 9.86 -7.65
C MET A 240 -0.79 10.22 -9.13
N SER A 241 0.26 10.19 -9.95
CA SER A 241 0.13 10.39 -11.40
C SER A 241 -0.66 9.28 -12.11
N LEU A 242 -0.69 8.08 -11.53
CA LEU A 242 -1.51 6.96 -11.97
C LEU A 242 -2.91 6.96 -11.35
N GLY A 243 -3.27 7.99 -10.59
CA GLY A 243 -4.56 8.11 -9.89
C GLY A 243 -4.66 7.30 -8.59
N LEU A 244 -3.56 6.75 -8.08
CA LEU A 244 -3.53 5.95 -6.86
C LEU A 244 -2.94 6.77 -5.70
N ARG A 245 -3.75 7.08 -4.68
CA ARG A 245 -3.30 7.83 -3.49
C ARG A 245 -2.83 6.88 -2.39
N LEU A 246 -1.59 6.42 -2.47
CA LEU A 246 -1.00 5.59 -1.41
C LEU A 246 -0.53 6.46 -0.24
N VAL A 247 -1.02 6.16 0.95
CA VAL A 247 -0.47 6.71 2.21
C VAL A 247 0.54 5.71 2.73
N MET A 248 1.82 6.09 2.71
CA MET A 248 2.88 5.24 3.25
C MET A 248 3.15 5.61 4.70
N HIS A 249 2.99 4.64 5.58
CA HIS A 249 3.31 4.77 6.99
C HIS A 249 4.67 4.14 7.28
N ILE A 250 5.61 4.94 7.78
CA ILE A 250 6.84 4.44 8.39
C ILE A 250 6.68 4.47 9.90
N THR A 251 6.96 3.34 10.52
CA THR A 251 7.09 3.26 11.98
C THR A 251 8.59 3.21 12.31
N GLY A 252 9.04 4.04 13.25
CA GLY A 252 10.46 4.10 13.64
C GLY A 252 11.03 2.73 14.08
N ILE A 253 10.18 1.85 14.62
CA ILE A 253 10.53 0.46 14.96
C ILE A 253 11.04 -0.33 13.75
N GLN A 254 10.49 -0.10 12.54
CA GLN A 254 10.89 -0.82 11.32
C GLN A 254 12.30 -0.44 10.91
N ILE A 255 12.64 0.85 10.99
CA ILE A 255 14.00 1.34 10.72
C ILE A 255 14.97 0.69 11.70
N LEU A 256 14.63 0.66 12.99
CA LEU A 256 15.47 0.05 14.02
C LEU A 256 15.70 -1.45 13.78
N VAL A 257 14.64 -2.19 13.40
CA VAL A 257 14.72 -3.61 13.05
C VAL A 257 15.58 -3.82 11.79
N CYS A 258 15.47 -2.97 10.78
CA CYS A 258 16.29 -3.06 9.57
C CYS A 258 17.77 -2.82 9.86
N VAL A 259 18.11 -1.77 10.63
CA VAL A 259 19.50 -1.46 11.03
C VAL A 259 20.07 -2.55 11.93
N GLY A 260 19.30 -3.00 12.92
CA GLY A 260 19.71 -4.08 13.80
C GLY A 260 19.94 -5.36 13.00
N GLY A 261 19.02 -5.70 12.10
CA GLY A 261 19.07 -6.89 11.25
C GLY A 261 20.27 -6.90 10.30
N SER A 262 20.54 -5.80 9.60
CA SER A 262 21.67 -5.68 8.68
C SER A 262 23.02 -5.78 9.42
N VAL A 263 23.19 -5.04 10.52
CA VAL A 263 24.43 -5.08 11.31
C VAL A 263 24.67 -6.47 11.89
N LEU A 264 23.63 -7.10 12.46
CA LEU A 264 23.73 -8.47 12.96
C LEU A 264 24.13 -9.43 11.84
N LEU A 265 23.49 -9.33 10.67
CA LEU A 265 23.81 -10.19 9.53
C LEU A 265 25.27 -10.04 9.06
N THR A 266 25.79 -8.82 8.97
CA THR A 266 27.20 -8.57 8.59
C THR A 266 28.17 -9.12 9.64
N ILE A 267 27.84 -8.99 10.93
CA ILE A 267 28.64 -9.56 12.02
C ILE A 267 28.65 -11.09 11.94
N LEU A 268 27.48 -11.73 11.81
CA LEU A 268 27.36 -13.19 11.73
C LEU A 268 28.13 -13.77 10.54
N THR A 269 28.03 -13.13 9.37
CA THR A 269 28.75 -13.56 8.16
C THR A 269 30.26 -13.39 8.31
N SER A 270 30.73 -12.26 8.87
CA SER A 270 32.15 -12.01 9.12
C SER A 270 32.77 -12.99 10.12
N ILE A 271 32.11 -13.23 11.27
CA ILE A 271 32.59 -14.18 12.28
C ILE A 271 32.71 -15.58 11.68
N ARG A 272 31.68 -16.05 10.95
CA ARG A 272 31.67 -17.39 10.36
C ARG A 272 32.82 -17.58 9.38
N SER A 273 33.08 -16.58 8.53
CA SER A 273 34.20 -16.61 7.58
C SER A 273 35.56 -16.55 8.30
N ALA A 274 35.72 -15.65 9.27
CA ALA A 274 36.96 -15.49 10.04
C ALA A 274 37.37 -16.78 10.74
N VAL A 275 36.42 -17.46 11.38
CA VAL A 275 36.66 -18.73 12.08
C VAL A 275 37.03 -19.83 11.08
N LYS A 276 36.27 -19.99 10.00
CA LYS A 276 36.54 -21.02 8.98
C LYS A 276 37.94 -20.86 8.37
N THR A 277 38.32 -19.63 8.03
CA THR A 277 39.61 -19.32 7.41
C THR A 277 40.77 -19.49 8.39
N SER A 278 40.59 -19.12 9.67
CA SER A 278 41.62 -19.32 10.69
C SER A 278 41.96 -20.79 10.93
N LYS A 279 40.98 -21.71 10.80
CA LYS A 279 41.18 -23.16 10.94
C LYS A 279 41.90 -23.74 9.72
N ALA A 280 41.57 -23.27 8.52
CA ALA A 280 42.22 -23.72 7.28
C ALA A 280 43.73 -23.39 7.27
N GLN A 281 44.10 -22.18 7.73
CA GLN A 281 45.52 -21.79 7.85
C GLN A 281 46.31 -22.67 8.83
N ILE A 282 45.67 -23.24 9.86
CA ILE A 282 46.35 -24.14 10.82
C ILE A 282 46.62 -25.51 10.20
N ILE A 283 45.66 -26.05 9.45
CA ILE A 283 45.79 -27.38 8.83
C ILE A 283 46.85 -27.36 7.73
N GLU A 284 46.91 -26.30 6.92
CA GLU A 284 47.98 -26.15 5.91
C GLU A 284 49.36 -25.93 6.54
N ALA A 285 49.44 -25.27 7.70
CA ALA A 285 50.71 -25.10 8.40
C ALA A 285 51.24 -26.41 9.00
N ILE A 286 50.36 -27.31 9.48
CA ILE A 286 50.75 -28.62 10.03
C ILE A 286 51.10 -29.63 8.94
N LYS A 287 50.59 -29.45 7.71
CA LYS A 287 50.84 -30.39 6.59
C LYS A 287 52.21 -30.20 5.91
N TYR A 288 52.99 -29.22 6.36
CA TYR A 288 54.33 -28.89 5.85
C TYR A 288 55.45 -29.18 6.86
N GLU A 289 55.14 -29.81 8.00
CA GLU A 289 56.10 -30.54 8.85
C GLU A 289 55.91 -32.05 8.67
#